data_AF-A0A1S2XRG2-F1
#
_entry.id   AF-A0A1S2XRG2-F1
#
_cell.length_a   1.000
_cell.length_b   1.000
_cell.length_c   1.000
_cell.angle_alpha   90.00
_cell.angle_beta   90.00
_cell.angle_gamma   90.00
#
_symmetry.space_group_name_H-M   'P 1'
#
loop_
_entity.id
_entity.type
_entity.pdbx_description
1 polymer ?
#
loop_
_entity_poly.entity_id
_entity_poly.type
_entity_poly.pdbx_seq_one_letter_code
_entity_poly.pdbx_strand_id
1 'polypeptide(L)'
;MRPQFVLFGSSIVQYSFHQGWGATLAHLYARKADIVLRGYAGWNSRRALNVVDKVFPKNAPKQPELVIVYFGGNDSTPLHKSGNGPHVPLDEYKENMRKIAKHIKSLSENIRIIFLSTPPIDETKIQKFSDDGIHLTTKGNKIVSNAILKELKDADWKPSLYWKDMSAKFEEDSPYDPISLHVKTTNISHAPFPYAGSKL
;
A
#
# COMPACT_ATOMS: atom_id res chain seq x y z
N MET A 1 0.07 20.57 -1.05
CA MET A 1 0.35 19.28 -0.36
C MET A 1 0.69 18.21 -1.39
N ARG A 2 1.39 17.13 -0.99
CA ARG A 2 1.64 15.95 -1.85
C ARG A 2 0.38 15.08 -1.95
N PRO A 3 0.15 14.27 -2.99
CA PRO A 3 -0.86 13.21 -3.00
C PRO A 3 -0.73 12.25 -1.81
N GLN A 4 -1.83 11.61 -1.41
CA GLN A 4 -1.83 10.58 -0.35
C GLN A 4 -2.22 9.22 -0.91
N PHE A 5 -1.39 8.22 -0.67
CA PHE A 5 -1.70 6.82 -0.97
C PHE A 5 -1.91 6.07 0.33
N VAL A 6 -3.06 5.41 0.49
CA VAL A 6 -3.41 4.70 1.73
C VAL A 6 -3.31 3.20 1.51
N LEU A 7 -2.57 2.51 2.37
CA LEU A 7 -2.53 1.03 2.40
C LEU A 7 -3.51 0.56 3.48
N PHE A 8 -4.62 -0.07 3.08
CA PHE A 8 -5.68 -0.49 3.98
C PHE A 8 -5.82 -2.01 3.99
N GLY A 9 -5.66 -2.65 5.16
CA GLY A 9 -5.71 -4.10 5.23
C GLY A 9 -5.46 -4.66 6.62
N SER A 10 -5.08 -5.95 6.67
CA SER A 10 -4.77 -6.67 7.91
C SER A 10 -3.27 -6.75 8.18
N SER A 11 -2.77 -7.88 8.70
CA SER A 11 -1.38 -8.11 9.10
C SER A 11 -0.39 -7.89 7.96
N ILE A 12 -0.64 -8.40 6.75
CA ILE A 12 0.30 -8.22 5.61
C ILE A 12 0.47 -6.74 5.25
N VAL A 13 -0.58 -5.93 5.38
CA VAL A 13 -0.47 -4.47 5.22
C VAL A 13 0.24 -3.86 6.42
N GLN A 14 -0.12 -4.24 7.65
CA GLN A 14 0.52 -3.70 8.86
C GLN A 14 2.04 -3.89 8.85
N TYR A 15 2.50 -5.10 8.52
CA TYR A 15 3.91 -5.45 8.49
C TYR A 15 4.63 -5.05 7.20
N SER A 16 3.92 -4.49 6.21
CA SER A 16 4.52 -4.02 4.95
C SER A 16 5.58 -2.92 5.15
N PHE A 17 5.56 -2.22 6.28
CA PHE A 17 6.56 -1.20 6.62
C PHE A 17 7.80 -1.79 7.32
N HIS A 18 7.75 -3.03 7.78
CA HIS A 18 8.89 -3.69 8.40
C HIS A 18 9.81 -4.29 7.32
N GLN A 19 10.61 -3.44 6.68
CA GLN A 19 11.45 -3.79 5.52
C GLN A 19 10.67 -4.50 4.39
N GLY A 20 9.41 -4.09 4.20
CA GLY A 20 8.49 -4.72 3.25
C GLY A 20 8.05 -3.82 2.10
N TRP A 21 7.07 -4.28 1.33
CA TRP A 21 6.58 -3.59 0.13
C TRP A 21 6.02 -2.18 0.42
N GLY A 22 5.44 -1.94 1.59
CA GLY A 22 4.98 -0.62 2.02
C GLY A 22 6.14 0.34 2.26
N ALA A 23 7.24 -0.14 2.85
CA ALA A 23 8.48 0.63 2.97
C ALA A 23 9.09 0.92 1.59
N THR A 24 9.09 -0.05 0.67
CA THR A 24 9.53 0.14 -0.72
C THR A 24 8.73 1.24 -1.43
N LEU A 25 7.41 1.27 -1.26
CA LEU A 25 6.58 2.35 -1.79
C LEU A 25 6.91 3.70 -1.13
N ALA A 26 6.98 3.75 0.21
CA ALA A 26 7.30 5.00 0.92
C ALA A 26 8.63 5.61 0.46
N HIS A 27 9.57 4.73 0.17
CA HIS A 27 10.87 5.06 -0.36
C HIS A 27 10.83 5.59 -1.80
N LEU A 28 10.19 4.89 -2.74
CA LEU A 28 10.10 5.32 -4.15
C LEU A 28 9.31 6.61 -4.33
N TYR A 29 8.29 6.81 -3.50
CA TYR A 29 7.44 8.01 -3.53
C TYR A 29 7.95 9.13 -2.62
N ALA A 30 9.17 9.02 -2.07
CA ALA A 30 9.77 10.09 -1.28
C ALA A 30 9.70 11.43 -2.04
N ARG A 31 9.24 12.48 -1.34
CA ARG A 31 8.97 13.83 -1.90
C ARG A 31 7.91 13.91 -3.00
N LYS A 32 7.27 12.80 -3.39
CA LYS A 32 6.24 12.74 -4.45
C LYS A 32 4.85 12.47 -3.87
N ALA A 33 4.70 11.45 -3.02
CA ALA A 33 3.45 11.13 -2.33
C ALA A 33 3.68 10.79 -0.86
N ASP A 34 2.63 10.87 -0.05
CA ASP A 34 2.61 10.36 1.33
C ASP A 34 2.02 8.95 1.34
N ILE A 35 2.80 7.95 1.79
CA ILE A 35 2.30 6.58 2.00
C ILE A 35 1.79 6.45 3.42
N VAL A 36 0.49 6.20 3.58
CA VAL A 36 -0.18 6.15 4.88
C VAL A 36 -0.63 4.73 5.20
N LEU A 37 -0.12 4.21 6.31
CA LEU A 37 -0.43 2.88 6.79
C LEU A 37 -1.78 2.85 7.54
N ARG A 38 -2.66 1.94 7.13
CA ARG A 38 -3.92 1.55 7.78
C ARG A 38 -4.05 0.03 7.79
N GLY A 39 -2.96 -0.65 8.17
CA GLY A 39 -2.93 -2.09 8.40
C GLY A 39 -3.26 -2.45 9.84
N TYR A 40 -4.15 -3.41 10.04
CA TYR A 40 -4.64 -3.82 11.36
C TYR A 40 -4.64 -5.35 11.48
N ALA A 41 -3.58 -5.90 12.07
CA ALA A 41 -3.40 -7.33 12.25
C ALA A 41 -4.62 -7.96 12.96
N GLY A 42 -5.04 -9.11 12.46
CA GLY A 42 -6.22 -9.84 12.97
C GLY A 42 -7.56 -9.32 12.44
N TRP A 43 -7.61 -8.21 11.69
CA TRP A 43 -8.87 -7.73 11.11
C TRP A 43 -9.29 -8.55 9.89
N ASN A 44 -10.59 -8.74 9.74
CA ASN A 44 -11.26 -9.27 8.55
C ASN A 44 -12.06 -8.15 7.85
N SER A 45 -12.70 -8.47 6.72
CA SER A 45 -13.53 -7.51 5.97
C SER A 45 -14.69 -6.94 6.80
N ARG A 46 -15.27 -7.74 7.72
CA ARG A 46 -16.35 -7.29 8.61
C ARG A 46 -15.90 -6.17 9.54
N ARG A 47 -14.74 -6.33 10.20
CA ARG A 47 -14.17 -5.29 11.06
C ARG A 47 -13.79 -4.05 10.26
N ALA A 48 -13.20 -4.25 9.08
CA ALA A 48 -12.82 -3.17 8.17
C ALA A 48 -14.03 -2.32 7.75
N LEU A 49 -15.12 -2.97 7.34
CA LEU A 49 -16.35 -2.30 6.93
C LEU A 49 -16.95 -1.47 8.08
N ASN A 50 -16.98 -2.01 9.30
CA ASN A 50 -17.55 -1.33 10.48
C ASN A 50 -16.84 -0.02 10.85
N VAL A 51 -15.61 0.20 10.37
CA VAL A 51 -14.84 1.40 10.69
C VAL A 51 -14.43 2.18 9.44
N VAL A 52 -14.95 1.83 8.27
CA VAL A 52 -14.52 2.43 7.00
C VAL A 52 -14.73 3.94 6.99
N ASP A 53 -15.81 4.44 7.57
CA ASP A 53 -16.08 5.88 7.74
C ASP A 53 -15.09 6.59 8.66
N LYS A 54 -14.54 5.86 9.65
CA LYS A 54 -13.54 6.41 10.58
C LYS A 54 -12.15 6.43 9.96
N VAL A 55 -11.83 5.41 9.16
CA VAL A 55 -10.55 5.33 8.44
C VAL A 55 -10.53 6.31 7.27
N PHE A 56 -11.67 6.46 6.59
CA PHE A 56 -11.87 7.32 5.43
C PHE A 56 -13.07 8.26 5.62
N PRO A 57 -12.95 9.29 6.47
CA PRO A 57 -14.04 10.24 6.68
C PRO A 57 -14.25 11.10 5.43
N LYS A 58 -15.51 11.28 5.02
CA LYS A 58 -15.88 12.07 3.83
C LYS A 58 -15.49 13.54 3.94
N ASN A 59 -15.47 14.07 5.16
CA ASN A 59 -15.08 15.44 5.49
C ASN A 59 -13.59 15.58 5.86
N ALA A 60 -12.75 14.57 5.56
CA ALA A 60 -11.31 14.71 5.75
C ALA A 60 -10.80 15.94 4.96
N PRO A 61 -9.87 16.74 5.52
CA PRO A 61 -9.30 17.88 4.81
C PRO A 61 -8.53 17.48 3.54
N LYS A 62 -8.17 16.20 3.43
CA LYS A 62 -7.47 15.61 2.29
C LYS A 62 -7.99 14.20 2.06
N GLN A 63 -8.42 13.93 0.84
CA GLN A 63 -8.82 12.59 0.40
C GLN A 63 -7.64 11.90 -0.30
N PRO A 64 -7.55 10.56 -0.22
CA PRO A 64 -6.49 9.83 -0.92
C PRO A 64 -6.69 9.82 -2.43
N GLU A 65 -5.59 9.78 -3.17
CA GLU A 65 -5.59 9.60 -4.64
C GLU A 65 -5.50 8.12 -5.01
N LEU A 66 -4.88 7.31 -4.16
CA LEU A 66 -4.80 5.87 -4.31
C LEU A 66 -5.12 5.19 -2.98
N VAL A 67 -5.93 4.14 -3.03
CA VAL A 67 -6.10 3.20 -1.91
C VAL A 67 -5.77 1.80 -2.38
N ILE A 68 -4.82 1.17 -1.71
CA ILE A 68 -4.49 -0.25 -1.91
C ILE A 68 -5.18 -1.02 -0.80
N VAL A 69 -6.17 -1.84 -1.15
CA VAL A 69 -6.98 -2.60 -0.20
C VAL A 69 -6.56 -4.06 -0.21
N TYR A 70 -6.30 -4.64 0.97
CA TYR A 70 -5.94 -6.04 1.11
C TYR A 70 -6.58 -6.71 2.34
N PHE A 71 -7.66 -7.44 2.10
CA PHE A 71 -8.35 -8.32 3.04
C PHE A 71 -8.62 -9.68 2.36
N GLY A 72 -9.13 -10.67 3.11
CA GLY A 72 -9.44 -12.00 2.58
C GLY A 72 -8.74 -13.14 3.31
N GLY A 73 -7.48 -12.96 3.73
CA GLY A 73 -6.73 -14.05 4.39
C GLY A 73 -7.31 -14.46 5.75
N ASN A 74 -7.74 -13.49 6.56
CA ASN A 74 -8.40 -13.75 7.83
C ASN A 74 -9.85 -14.23 7.63
N ASP A 75 -10.53 -13.66 6.63
CA ASP A 75 -11.90 -14.00 6.23
C ASP A 75 -12.02 -15.47 5.83
N SER A 76 -11.00 -16.03 5.16
CA SER A 76 -10.97 -17.40 4.66
C SER A 76 -10.52 -18.44 5.70
N THR A 77 -10.24 -18.04 6.94
CA THR A 77 -9.92 -18.99 8.01
C THR A 77 -11.09 -19.96 8.25
N PRO A 78 -10.82 -21.23 8.63
CA PRO A 78 -11.87 -22.17 8.96
C PRO A 78 -12.79 -21.65 10.06
N LEU A 79 -14.09 -21.91 9.92
CA LEU A 79 -15.06 -21.60 10.96
C LEU A 79 -14.72 -22.38 12.23
N HIS A 80 -14.42 -21.66 13.31
CA HIS A 80 -14.17 -22.27 14.60
C HIS A 80 -15.49 -22.77 15.22
N LYS A 81 -15.43 -23.89 15.96
CA LYS A 81 -16.62 -24.54 16.55
C LYS A 81 -17.42 -23.64 17.51
N SER A 82 -16.77 -22.66 18.14
CA SER A 82 -17.45 -21.70 19.02
C SER A 82 -18.26 -20.63 18.27
N GLY A 83 -18.18 -20.57 16.94
CA GLY A 83 -18.72 -19.48 16.13
C GLY A 83 -17.89 -18.18 16.20
N ASN A 84 -16.91 -18.10 17.10
CA ASN A 84 -16.01 -16.95 17.22
C ASN A 84 -14.80 -17.10 16.28
N GLY A 85 -14.30 -16.00 15.74
CA GLY A 85 -13.08 -16.00 14.94
C GLY A 85 -13.14 -15.01 13.78
N PRO A 86 -12.09 -14.99 12.94
CA PRO A 86 -12.02 -14.04 11.85
C PRO A 86 -12.78 -14.48 10.59
N HIS A 87 -13.33 -15.71 10.57
CA HIS A 87 -14.09 -16.23 9.43
C HIS A 87 -15.22 -15.29 8.98
N VAL A 88 -15.32 -15.10 7.67
CA VAL A 88 -16.42 -14.39 7.00
C VAL A 88 -16.90 -15.26 5.84
N PRO A 89 -18.20 -15.61 5.78
CA PRO A 89 -18.76 -16.35 4.66
C PRO A 89 -18.49 -15.66 3.32
N LEU A 90 -18.26 -16.43 2.26
CA LEU A 90 -17.81 -15.89 0.96
C LEU A 90 -18.74 -14.79 0.40
N ASP A 91 -20.06 -14.97 0.49
CA ASP A 91 -21.02 -13.99 -0.01
C ASP A 91 -21.03 -12.70 0.82
N GLU A 92 -20.84 -12.83 2.14
CA GLU A 92 -20.66 -11.68 3.02
C GLU A 92 -19.33 -10.97 2.70
N TYR A 93 -18.24 -11.70 2.50
CA TYR A 93 -16.95 -11.13 2.12
C TYR A 93 -17.05 -10.32 0.82
N LYS A 94 -17.68 -10.88 -0.22
CA LYS A 94 -17.93 -10.17 -1.49
C LYS A 94 -18.70 -8.88 -1.27
N GLU A 95 -19.75 -8.91 -0.46
CA GLU A 95 -20.55 -7.72 -0.17
C GLU A 95 -19.79 -6.69 0.67
N ASN A 96 -19.00 -7.14 1.65
CA ASN A 96 -18.16 -6.27 2.46
C ASN A 96 -17.15 -5.53 1.59
N MET A 97 -16.45 -6.26 0.70
CA MET A 97 -15.49 -5.65 -0.23
C MET A 97 -16.15 -4.68 -1.20
N ARG A 98 -17.35 -5.00 -1.69
CA ARG A 98 -18.15 -4.09 -2.54
C ARG A 98 -18.53 -2.81 -1.79
N LYS A 99 -18.97 -2.90 -0.54
CA LYS A 99 -19.33 -1.74 0.29
C LYS A 99 -18.11 -0.87 0.61
N ILE A 100 -16.98 -1.48 0.97
CA ILE A 100 -15.71 -0.78 1.18
C ILE A 100 -15.30 -0.04 -0.10
N ALA A 101 -15.35 -0.70 -1.26
CA ALA A 101 -15.02 -0.09 -2.55
C ALA A 101 -15.92 1.11 -2.86
N LYS A 102 -17.24 0.95 -2.69
CA LYS A 102 -18.23 2.02 -2.90
C LYS A 102 -17.97 3.21 -1.98
N HIS A 103 -17.69 2.97 -0.69
CA HIS A 103 -17.35 4.04 0.25
C HIS A 103 -16.12 4.81 -0.21
N ILE A 104 -15.02 4.12 -0.51
CA ILE A 104 -13.78 4.74 -0.96
C ILE A 104 -13.99 5.53 -2.26
N LYS A 105 -14.66 4.94 -3.26
CA LYS A 105 -14.99 5.66 -4.50
C LYS A 105 -15.86 6.90 -4.29
N SER A 106 -16.67 6.94 -3.24
CA SER A 106 -17.51 8.11 -2.92
C SER A 106 -16.74 9.29 -2.34
N LEU A 107 -15.46 9.12 -1.97
CA LEU A 107 -14.65 10.18 -1.38
C LEU A 107 -14.19 11.22 -2.40
N SER A 108 -13.96 10.81 -3.65
CA SER A 108 -13.48 11.66 -4.74
C SER A 108 -13.63 10.94 -6.07
N GLU A 109 -13.97 11.66 -7.14
CA GLU A 109 -14.07 11.10 -8.50
C GLU A 109 -12.72 10.59 -9.03
N ASN A 110 -11.63 11.22 -8.59
CA ASN A 110 -10.28 10.92 -9.06
C ASN A 110 -9.59 9.78 -8.29
N ILE A 111 -10.19 9.30 -7.19
CA ILE A 111 -9.59 8.22 -6.41
C ILE A 111 -9.47 6.93 -7.22
N ARG A 112 -8.31 6.30 -7.10
CA ARG A 112 -7.98 4.99 -7.68
C ARG A 112 -7.91 3.94 -6.59
N ILE A 113 -8.34 2.72 -6.91
CA ILE A 113 -8.35 1.62 -5.96
C ILE A 113 -7.66 0.43 -6.61
N ILE A 114 -6.71 -0.17 -5.89
CA ILE A 114 -6.11 -1.45 -6.24
C ILE A 114 -6.51 -2.45 -5.16
N PHE A 115 -7.12 -3.56 -5.55
CA PHE A 115 -7.35 -4.70 -4.66
C PHE A 115 -6.20 -5.67 -4.81
N LEU A 116 -5.53 -5.97 -3.70
CA LEU A 116 -4.62 -7.10 -3.62
C LEU A 116 -5.42 -8.31 -3.17
N SER A 117 -5.33 -9.40 -3.93
CA SER A 117 -5.89 -10.69 -3.53
C SER A 117 -4.85 -11.52 -2.81
N THR A 118 -5.30 -12.36 -1.87
CA THR A 118 -4.45 -13.45 -1.38
C THR A 118 -4.07 -14.34 -2.57
N PRO A 119 -2.81 -14.81 -2.66
CA PRO A 119 -2.47 -15.78 -3.68
C PRO A 119 -3.36 -17.02 -3.59
N PRO A 120 -3.61 -17.71 -4.70
CA PRO A 120 -4.21 -19.04 -4.66
C PRO A 120 -3.37 -19.91 -3.73
N ILE A 121 -3.99 -20.41 -2.65
CA ILE A 121 -3.33 -21.34 -1.74
C ILE A 121 -3.49 -22.73 -2.36
N ASP A 122 -2.37 -23.36 -2.69
CA ASP A 122 -2.32 -24.79 -2.95
C ASP A 122 -2.48 -25.51 -1.61
N GLU A 123 -3.65 -26.12 -1.40
CA GLU A 123 -4.00 -26.78 -0.13
C GLU A 123 -2.98 -27.87 0.27
N THR A 124 -2.32 -28.49 -0.72
CA THR A 124 -1.30 -29.53 -0.49
C THR A 124 0.02 -28.98 0.04
N LYS A 125 0.24 -27.66 -0.02
CA LYS A 125 1.49 -26.98 0.37
C LYS A 125 1.36 -26.09 1.61
N ILE A 126 0.18 -26.08 2.26
CA ILE A 126 -0.13 -25.26 3.45
C ILE A 126 0.89 -25.43 4.59
N GLN A 127 1.61 -26.56 4.64
CA GLN A 127 2.57 -26.84 5.71
C GLN A 127 3.84 -25.95 5.71
N LYS A 128 4.08 -25.13 4.68
CA LYS A 128 5.19 -24.16 4.65
C LYS A 128 4.67 -22.72 4.74
N PHE A 129 4.27 -22.31 5.95
CA PHE A 129 3.82 -20.95 6.28
C PHE A 129 4.87 -19.83 6.10
N SER A 130 6.02 -20.10 5.47
CA SER A 130 7.15 -19.17 5.41
C SER A 130 7.82 -19.05 4.04
N ASP A 131 7.39 -19.79 3.02
CA ASP A 131 8.12 -19.89 1.74
C ASP A 131 7.23 -19.85 0.49
N ASP A 132 5.99 -19.34 0.62
CA ASP A 132 5.06 -19.17 -0.51
C ASP A 132 5.42 -17.98 -1.41
N GLY A 133 6.50 -17.26 -1.07
CA GLY A 133 6.98 -16.12 -1.83
C GLY A 133 6.06 -14.91 -1.81
N ILE A 134 5.09 -14.80 -0.90
CA ILE A 134 4.21 -13.62 -0.74
C ILE A 134 4.12 -13.17 0.72
N HIS A 135 4.23 -14.09 1.67
CA HIS A 135 4.46 -13.73 3.07
C HIS A 135 5.77 -12.95 3.23
N LEU A 136 5.84 -12.17 4.32
CA LEU A 136 6.78 -11.09 4.74
C LEU A 136 8.30 -11.35 4.60
N THR A 137 8.70 -12.03 3.53
CA THR A 137 10.05 -12.35 3.10
C THR A 137 10.52 -11.28 2.13
N THR A 138 11.83 -11.11 1.98
CA THR A 138 12.41 -10.17 1.01
C THR A 138 11.92 -10.47 -0.42
N LYS A 139 11.82 -11.76 -0.79
CA LYS A 139 11.35 -12.19 -2.11
C LYS A 139 9.88 -11.80 -2.33
N GLY A 140 9.01 -12.09 -1.37
CA GLY A 140 7.58 -11.76 -1.50
C GLY A 140 7.28 -10.28 -1.49
N ASN A 141 7.98 -9.51 -0.65
CA ASN A 141 7.90 -8.06 -0.68
C ASN A 141 8.31 -7.49 -2.05
N LYS A 142 9.33 -8.06 -2.71
CA LYS A 142 9.72 -7.66 -4.06
C LYS A 142 8.65 -7.99 -5.10
N ILE A 143 8.02 -9.17 -5.02
CA ILE A 143 6.93 -9.56 -5.92
C ILE A 143 5.75 -8.59 -5.79
N VAL A 144 5.29 -8.32 -4.56
CA VAL A 144 4.17 -7.40 -4.31
C VAL A 144 4.51 -5.99 -4.79
N SER A 145 5.70 -5.48 -4.47
CA SER A 145 6.14 -4.14 -4.92
C SER A 145 6.15 -4.04 -6.44
N ASN A 146 6.73 -5.04 -7.13
CA ASN A 146 6.82 -5.05 -8.59
C ASN A 146 5.44 -5.12 -9.24
N ALA A 147 4.53 -5.93 -8.71
CA ALA A 147 3.15 -6.01 -9.21
C ALA A 147 2.45 -4.65 -9.09
N ILE A 148 2.49 -4.03 -7.91
CA ILE A 148 1.89 -2.70 -7.69
C ILE A 148 2.49 -1.67 -8.64
N LEU A 149 3.82 -1.61 -8.76
CA LEU A 149 4.50 -0.65 -9.63
C LEU A 149 4.19 -0.88 -11.11
N LYS A 150 4.04 -2.14 -11.53
CA LYS A 150 3.62 -2.48 -12.89
C LYS A 150 2.20 -1.98 -13.15
N GLU A 151 1.25 -2.25 -12.25
CA GLU A 151 -0.14 -1.76 -12.38
C GLU A 151 -0.18 -0.23 -12.42
N LEU A 152 0.61 0.46 -11.59
CA LEU A 152 0.67 1.93 -11.60
C LEU A 152 1.29 2.49 -12.88
N LYS A 153 2.27 1.80 -13.46
CA LYS A 153 2.93 2.20 -14.71
C LYS A 153 2.01 1.98 -15.92
N ASP A 154 1.33 0.84 -15.97
CA ASP A 154 0.53 0.44 -17.12
C ASP A 154 -0.87 1.09 -17.11
N ALA A 155 -1.31 1.60 -15.96
CA ALA A 155 -2.56 2.33 -15.85
C ALA A 155 -2.51 3.66 -16.62
N ASP A 156 -3.43 3.84 -17.57
CA ASP A 156 -3.65 5.11 -18.27
C ASP A 156 -4.49 6.08 -17.39
N TRP A 157 -4.02 6.33 -16.17
CA TRP A 157 -4.64 7.28 -15.25
C TRP A 157 -4.06 8.68 -15.46
N LYS A 158 -4.95 9.68 -15.48
CA LYS A 158 -4.57 11.11 -15.51
C LYS A 158 -5.01 11.80 -14.21
N PRO A 159 -4.08 12.44 -13.46
CA PRO A 159 -2.63 12.38 -13.63
C PRO A 159 -2.07 10.96 -13.37
N SER A 160 -0.88 10.67 -13.91
CA SER A 160 -0.18 9.39 -13.65
C SER A 160 0.19 9.30 -12.17
N LEU A 161 -0.03 8.13 -11.59
CA LEU A 161 0.39 7.81 -10.22
C LEU A 161 1.69 6.99 -10.19
N TYR A 162 2.34 6.79 -11.33
CA TYR A 162 3.64 6.13 -11.39
C TYR A 162 4.75 7.09 -10.96
N TRP A 163 5.52 6.71 -9.93
CA TRP A 163 6.49 7.58 -9.28
C TRP A 163 7.52 8.27 -10.21
N LYS A 164 7.88 7.66 -11.35
CA LYS A 164 8.82 8.28 -12.30
C LYS A 164 8.20 9.46 -13.05
N ASP A 165 6.88 9.47 -13.21
CA ASP A 165 6.15 10.49 -13.95
C ASP A 165 5.62 11.61 -13.04
N MET A 166 5.79 11.46 -11.71
CA MET A 166 5.35 12.44 -10.73
C MET A 166 6.44 13.47 -10.42
N SER A 167 6.08 14.75 -10.34
CA SER A 167 6.98 15.81 -9.86
C SER A 167 7.33 15.64 -8.39
N ALA A 168 8.57 15.94 -8.02
CA ALA A 168 8.99 15.99 -6.62
C ALA A 168 8.63 17.36 -6.02
N LYS A 169 8.42 17.44 -4.71
CA LYS A 169 8.34 18.74 -4.02
C LYS A 169 9.73 19.32 -3.82
N PHE A 170 9.81 20.65 -3.91
CA PHE A 170 11.02 21.47 -3.73
C PHE A 170 12.14 21.07 -4.70
N GLU A 171 11.81 20.99 -5.99
CA GLU A 171 12.73 20.54 -7.05
C GLU A 171 13.73 21.63 -7.46
N GLU A 172 13.55 22.86 -7.00
CA GLU A 172 14.46 23.98 -7.22
C GLU A 172 15.86 23.76 -6.62
N ASP A 173 16.89 24.23 -7.33
CA ASP A 173 18.25 24.27 -6.81
C ASP A 173 18.33 25.17 -5.58
N SER A 174 19.06 24.71 -4.56
CA SER A 174 19.19 25.42 -3.29
C SER A 174 20.66 25.66 -2.94
N PRO A 175 21.02 26.83 -2.35
CA PRO A 175 22.34 27.02 -1.76
C PRO A 175 22.61 26.08 -0.57
N TYR A 176 21.56 25.43 -0.05
CA TYR A 176 21.63 24.47 1.05
C TYR A 176 21.68 23.01 0.57
N ASP A 177 21.73 22.76 -0.74
CA ASP A 177 21.89 21.42 -1.27
C ASP A 177 23.27 20.83 -0.93
N PRO A 178 23.39 19.49 -0.85
CA PRO A 178 24.67 18.84 -0.59
C PRO A 178 25.76 19.26 -1.59
N ILE A 179 26.96 19.52 -1.09
CA ILE A 179 28.11 19.86 -1.92
C ILE A 179 28.72 18.55 -2.44
N SER A 180 28.78 18.39 -3.76
CA SER A 180 29.50 17.27 -4.38
C SER A 180 31.02 17.45 -4.27
N LEU A 181 31.77 16.37 -4.53
CA LEU A 181 33.24 16.40 -4.58
C LEU A 181 33.82 17.47 -5.53
N HIS A 182 33.01 18.00 -6.46
CA HIS A 182 33.39 19.06 -7.40
C HIS A 182 33.07 20.49 -6.90
N VAL A 183 32.82 20.68 -5.59
CA VAL A 183 32.59 21.99 -4.94
C VAL A 183 31.36 22.76 -5.47
N LYS A 184 30.46 22.07 -6.18
CA LYS A 184 29.15 22.59 -6.59
C LYS A 184 28.06 21.93 -5.77
N THR A 185 27.07 22.71 -5.33
CA THR A 185 25.82 22.19 -4.77
C THR A 185 25.14 21.28 -5.80
N THR A 186 24.62 20.16 -5.33
CA THR A 186 23.96 19.16 -6.16
C THR A 186 22.57 18.91 -5.63
N ASN A 187 21.58 19.29 -6.42
CA ASN A 187 20.19 19.04 -6.11
C ASN A 187 19.88 17.54 -6.13
N ILE A 188 19.38 17.05 -5.00
CA ILE A 188 19.09 15.63 -4.78
C ILE A 188 17.58 15.32 -4.76
N SER A 189 16.73 16.29 -5.13
CA SER A 189 15.27 16.15 -5.08
C SER A 189 14.71 15.00 -5.93
N HIS A 190 15.43 14.61 -6.99
CA HIS A 190 15.11 13.49 -7.88
C HIS A 190 15.98 12.25 -7.66
N ALA A 191 16.91 12.30 -6.72
CA ALA A 191 17.81 11.18 -6.52
C ALA A 191 17.09 10.00 -5.83
N PRO A 192 17.43 8.75 -6.21
CA PRO A 192 16.94 7.58 -5.51
C PRO A 192 17.48 7.59 -4.07
N PHE A 193 16.61 7.26 -3.12
CA PHE A 193 17.02 7.02 -1.74
C PHE A 193 17.42 5.53 -1.58
N PRO A 194 18.17 5.09 -0.54
CA PRO A 194 19.29 5.88 -0.05
C PRO A 194 20.22 6.19 -1.23
N TYR A 195 20.90 7.34 -1.16
CA TYR A 195 21.88 7.70 -2.16
C TYR A 195 22.93 6.59 -2.23
N ALA A 196 23.36 6.16 -3.43
CA ALA A 196 24.36 5.09 -3.57
C ALA A 196 25.73 5.39 -2.89
N GLY A 197 25.91 6.61 -2.35
CA GLY A 197 27.05 7.01 -1.51
C GLY A 197 26.78 7.13 0.00
N SER A 198 25.54 6.99 0.47
CA SER A 198 25.25 7.03 1.91
C SER A 198 25.46 5.65 2.51
N LYS A 199 26.70 5.39 2.95
CA LYS A 199 26.91 4.41 4.03
C LYS A 199 26.37 5.06 5.30
N LEU A 200 25.25 4.54 5.82
CA LEU A 200 24.92 4.69 7.24
C LEU A 200 25.73 3.67 8.03
#